data_AF-A0A229HLB9-F1
#
_entry.id   AF-A0A229HLB9-F1
#
_cell.length_a   1.000
_cell.length_b   1.000
_cell.length_c   1.000
_cell.angle_alpha   90.00
_cell.angle_beta   90.00
_cell.angle_gamma   90.00
#
_symmetry.space_group_name_H-M   'P 1'
#
loop_
_entity.id
_entity.type
_entity.pdbx_description
1 polymer ?
#
loop_
_entity_poly.entity_id
_entity_poly.type
_entity_poly.pdbx_seq_one_letter_code
_entity_poly.pdbx_strand_id
1 'polypeptide(L)'
;MADGRLCDMPFARVRRKTNVPSTSRTEELPTLAAAARQIPRVALRWISEPDCEEELTHAELLDQAGRAAAALTRLGVRAGDRVAVHLPLIPESVIATLACGRLDAVRSTLPVGLRAHELRDRLAGMDAKVLITADGEWRCGEPQSLKPLIDRALAGSTRIPKVLVVHRLARPVSWTPGRDLWWHEQLAAALADAP
;
A
#
# COMPACT_ATOMS: atom_id res chain seq x y z
N MET A 1 20.10 -18.05 -13.04
CA MET A 1 20.81 -17.55 -11.84
C MET A 1 20.38 -16.12 -11.60
N ALA A 2 19.41 -15.94 -10.70
CA ALA A 2 19.00 -14.65 -10.13
C ALA A 2 18.29 -15.00 -8.82
N ASP A 3 19.08 -15.21 -7.78
CA ASP A 3 18.64 -15.44 -6.40
C ASP A 3 18.32 -14.07 -5.77
N GLY A 4 17.26 -13.42 -6.27
CA GLY A 4 16.74 -12.18 -5.72
C GLY A 4 15.53 -12.53 -4.87
N ARG A 5 15.68 -12.52 -3.54
CA ARG A 5 14.54 -12.74 -2.64
C ARG A 5 13.55 -11.60 -2.87
N LEU A 6 12.25 -11.89 -2.85
CA LEU A 6 11.19 -10.86 -2.98
C LEU A 6 11.33 -9.73 -1.93
N CYS A 7 12.05 -9.99 -0.84
CA CYS A 7 12.41 -9.05 0.22
C CYS A 7 13.59 -8.11 -0.12
N ASP A 8 14.26 -8.25 -1.28
CA ASP A 8 15.42 -7.44 -1.67
C ASP A 8 15.08 -6.35 -2.72
N MET A 9 13.79 -6.16 -3.02
CA MET A 9 13.33 -5.02 -3.83
C MET A 9 13.58 -3.70 -3.07
N PRO A 10 13.87 -2.57 -3.75
CA PRO A 10 14.44 -1.35 -3.15
C PRO A 10 13.62 -0.67 -2.04
N PHE A 11 12.44 -1.20 -1.73
CA PHE A 11 11.54 -0.74 -0.67
C PHE A 11 11.60 -1.59 0.60
N ALA A 12 12.05 -2.84 0.54
CA ALA A 12 12.21 -3.70 1.70
C ALA A 12 13.64 -3.56 2.28
N ARG A 13 13.86 -2.51 3.07
CA ARG A 13 15.04 -2.47 3.94
C ARG A 13 14.78 -3.38 5.14
N VAL A 14 15.16 -4.65 5.02
CA VAL A 14 15.22 -5.58 6.16
C VAL A 14 16.22 -5.03 7.18
N ARG A 15 15.75 -4.35 8.23
CA ARG A 15 16.58 -4.04 9.38
C ARG A 15 16.57 -5.24 10.31
N ARG A 16 17.76 -5.80 10.56
CA ARG A 16 17.95 -6.88 11.55
C ARG A 16 17.57 -6.37 12.95
N LYS A 17 16.87 -7.23 13.71
CA LYS A 17 16.41 -7.04 15.10
C LYS A 17 17.30 -6.09 15.91
N THR A 18 16.79 -4.92 16.28
CA THR A 18 17.38 -4.13 17.35
C THR A 18 16.98 -4.74 18.69
N ASN A 19 17.96 -5.26 19.42
CA ASN A 19 17.79 -5.75 20.78
C ASN A 19 17.37 -4.58 21.68
N VAL A 20 16.22 -4.66 22.34
CA VAL A 20 15.74 -3.63 23.26
C VAL A 20 16.49 -3.81 24.59
N PRO A 21 17.28 -2.83 25.06
CA PRO A 21 18.01 -2.96 26.32
C PRO A 21 17.06 -2.80 27.51
N SER A 22 17.08 -3.76 28.43
CA SER A 22 16.38 -3.67 29.71
C SER A 22 17.17 -2.81 30.69
N THR A 23 16.81 -1.53 30.85
CA THR A 23 17.43 -0.65 31.85
C THR A 23 16.45 -0.30 32.96
N SER A 24 16.62 -0.94 34.12
CA SER A 24 16.05 -0.52 35.40
C SER A 24 17.01 0.48 36.06
N ARG A 25 16.79 1.79 35.88
CA ARG A 25 17.37 2.85 36.74
C ARG A 25 16.57 4.15 36.59
N THR A 26 15.96 4.58 37.69
CA THR A 26 14.88 5.58 37.74
C THR A 26 15.36 7.04 37.74
N GLU A 27 16.66 7.31 37.64
CA GLU A 27 17.20 8.68 37.75
C GLU A 27 17.46 9.41 36.41
N GLU A 28 17.30 8.75 35.25
CA GLU A 28 17.51 9.37 33.93
C GLU A 28 16.23 9.86 33.23
N LEU A 29 15.08 9.83 33.91
CA LEU A 29 13.74 9.89 33.30
C LEU A 29 13.44 11.11 32.39
N PRO A 30 13.83 12.37 32.70
CA PRO A 30 13.51 13.50 31.83
C PRO A 30 14.34 13.49 30.53
N THR A 31 15.62 13.13 30.64
CA THR A 31 16.56 13.06 29.51
C THR A 31 16.29 11.82 28.66
N LEU A 32 15.94 10.69 29.28
CA LEU A 32 15.56 9.46 28.60
C LEU A 32 14.21 9.61 27.88
N ALA A 33 13.25 10.36 28.45
CA ALA A 33 11.97 10.65 27.79
C ALA A 33 12.13 11.61 26.60
N ALA A 34 13.02 12.60 26.68
CA ALA A 34 13.37 13.48 25.56
C ALA A 34 14.14 12.72 24.46
N ALA A 35 15.09 11.87 24.84
CA ALA A 35 15.80 10.97 23.92
C ALA A 35 14.85 9.91 23.31
N ALA A 36 13.88 9.39 24.07
CA ALA A 36 12.86 8.46 23.59
C ALA A 36 11.88 9.09 22.58
N ARG A 37 11.74 10.43 22.57
CA ARG A 37 11.02 11.16 21.50
C ARG A 37 11.85 11.25 20.21
N GLN A 38 13.17 11.10 20.28
CA GLN A 38 14.09 11.07 19.15
C GLN A 38 14.35 9.65 18.62
N ILE A 39 13.98 8.61 19.37
CA ILE A 39 14.04 7.23 18.88
C ILE A 39 12.94 7.05 17.83
N PRO A 40 13.28 6.69 16.59
CA PRO A 40 12.27 6.37 15.58
C PRO A 40 11.40 5.23 16.08
N ARG A 41 10.12 5.54 16.36
CA ARG A 41 9.17 4.54 16.85
C ARG A 41 8.52 3.82 15.69
N VAL A 42 8.64 2.49 15.69
CA VAL A 42 7.93 1.61 14.76
C VAL A 42 6.43 1.82 14.95
N ALA A 43 5.74 2.17 13.87
CA ALA A 43 4.30 2.39 13.83
C ALA A 43 3.58 1.18 13.22
N LEU A 44 4.20 0.54 12.24
CA LEU A 44 3.68 -0.64 11.57
C LEU A 44 4.79 -1.67 11.46
N ARG A 45 4.53 -2.87 11.98
CA ARG A 45 5.34 -4.06 11.72
C ARG A 45 4.48 -5.04 10.93
N TRP A 46 4.91 -5.36 9.73
CA TRP A 46 4.21 -6.23 8.82
C TRP A 46 5.01 -7.51 8.61
N ILE A 47 4.32 -8.64 8.66
CA ILE A 47 4.90 -9.99 8.54
C ILE A 47 4.09 -10.71 7.49
N SER A 48 4.77 -11.38 6.57
CA SER A 48 4.17 -12.08 5.45
C SER A 48 4.97 -13.30 5.06
N GLU A 49 4.33 -14.14 4.26
CA GLU A 49 4.90 -15.34 3.69
C GLU A 49 5.51 -15.03 2.31
N PRO A 50 6.56 -15.75 1.87
CA PRO A 50 7.48 -16.52 2.69
C PRO A 50 8.51 -15.60 3.37
N ASP A 51 8.58 -15.66 4.70
CA ASP A 51 9.61 -15.01 5.55
C ASP A 51 9.92 -13.55 5.20
N CYS A 52 8.89 -12.75 4.94
CA CYS A 52 9.01 -11.34 4.64
C CYS A 52 8.56 -10.51 5.84
N GLU A 53 9.43 -9.63 6.32
CA GLU A 53 9.12 -8.73 7.42
C GLU A 53 9.55 -7.31 7.05
N GLU A 54 8.66 -6.36 7.30
CA GLU A 54 8.89 -4.94 7.08
C GLU A 54 8.45 -4.15 8.31
N GLU A 55 9.25 -3.16 8.70
CA GLU A 55 8.91 -2.22 9.75
C GLU A 55 8.92 -0.81 9.18
N LEU A 56 7.82 -0.08 9.41
CA LEU A 56 7.70 1.34 9.10
C LEU A 56 7.61 2.13 10.40
N THR A 57 8.49 3.10 10.54
CA THR A 57 8.42 4.10 11.61
C THR A 57 7.26 5.06 11.36
N HIS A 58 6.85 5.80 12.39
CA HIS A 58 5.84 6.86 12.23
C HIS A 58 6.19 7.85 11.12
N ALA A 59 7.46 8.26 11.03
CA ALA A 59 7.91 9.23 10.03
C ALA A 59 7.82 8.65 8.61
N GLU A 60 8.28 7.41 8.40
CA GLU A 60 8.21 6.74 7.11
C GLU A 60 6.77 6.48 6.67
N LEU A 61 5.91 6.03 7.59
CA LEU A 61 4.50 5.81 7.30
C LEU A 61 3.80 7.12 6.91
N LEU A 62 4.12 8.22 7.58
CA LEU A 62 3.56 9.54 7.30
C LEU A 62 4.05 10.10 5.95
N ASP A 63 5.34 9.92 5.65
CA ASP A 63 5.93 10.29 4.35
C ASP A 63 5.26 9.53 3.21
N GLN A 64 5.19 8.19 3.31
CA GLN A 64 4.55 7.36 2.29
C GLN A 64 3.07 7.70 2.12
N ALA A 65 2.34 7.98 3.21
CA ALA A 65 0.95 8.43 3.15
C ALA A 65 0.80 9.80 2.48
N GLY A 66 1.72 10.74 2.73
CA GLY A 66 1.76 12.04 2.06
C GLY A 66 2.00 11.91 0.56
N ARG A 67 2.97 11.07 0.16
CA ARG A 67 3.26 10.79 -1.25
C ARG A 67 2.10 10.11 -1.96
N ALA A 68 1.44 9.15 -1.29
CA ALA A 68 0.24 8.51 -1.82
C ALA A 68 -0.92 9.50 -1.98
N ALA A 69 -1.11 10.44 -1.03
CA ALA A 69 -2.12 11.49 -1.15
C ALA A 69 -1.83 12.44 -2.32
N ALA A 70 -0.56 12.84 -2.52
CA ALA A 70 -0.16 13.65 -3.66
C ALA A 70 -0.36 12.91 -5.00
N ALA A 71 -0.02 11.62 -5.06
CA ALA A 71 -0.27 10.77 -6.22
C ALA A 71 -1.77 10.67 -6.56
N LEU A 72 -2.63 10.40 -5.57
CA LEU A 72 -4.09 10.37 -5.77
C LEU A 72 -4.63 11.73 -6.22
N THR A 73 -4.11 12.83 -5.68
CA THR A 73 -4.45 14.19 -6.08
C THR A 73 -4.16 14.44 -7.56
N ARG A 74 -2.99 13.99 -8.06
CA ARG A 74 -2.61 14.07 -9.48
C ARG A 74 -3.53 13.27 -10.39
N LEU A 75 -4.06 12.15 -9.88
CA LEU A 75 -5.04 11.32 -10.58
C LEU A 75 -6.46 11.90 -10.52
N GLY A 76 -6.64 13.07 -9.91
CA GLY A 76 -7.91 13.81 -9.89
C GLY A 76 -8.83 13.49 -8.72
N VAL A 77 -8.32 12.80 -7.68
CA VAL A 77 -9.05 12.57 -6.42
C VAL A 77 -9.11 13.87 -5.61
N ARG A 78 -10.30 14.18 -5.10
CA ARG A 78 -10.65 15.34 -4.27
C ARG A 78 -11.47 14.88 -3.05
N ALA A 79 -11.71 15.80 -2.12
CA ALA A 79 -12.58 15.56 -0.98
C ALA A 79 -13.97 15.07 -1.44
N GLY A 80 -14.48 14.03 -0.79
CA GLY A 80 -15.75 13.37 -1.11
C GLY A 80 -15.69 12.35 -2.25
N ASP A 81 -14.62 12.33 -3.05
CA ASP A 81 -14.47 11.30 -4.08
C ASP A 81 -14.22 9.92 -3.46
N ARG A 82 -14.64 8.88 -4.18
CA ARG A 82 -14.43 7.49 -3.76
C ARG A 82 -13.16 6.91 -4.36
N VAL A 83 -12.38 6.28 -3.51
CA VAL A 83 -11.21 5.47 -3.87
C VAL A 83 -11.50 4.03 -3.46
N ALA A 84 -11.60 3.13 -4.43
CA ALA A 84 -11.70 1.72 -4.10
C ALA A 84 -10.35 1.14 -3.74
N VAL A 85 -10.37 0.28 -2.72
CA VAL A 85 -9.18 -0.43 -2.27
C VAL A 85 -9.48 -1.92 -2.23
N HIS A 86 -8.92 -2.63 -3.21
CA HIS A 86 -8.88 -4.09 -3.29
C HIS A 86 -7.44 -4.55 -3.03
N LEU A 87 -7.00 -4.36 -1.79
CA LEU A 87 -5.65 -4.74 -1.35
C LEU A 87 -5.71 -5.84 -0.29
N PRO A 88 -4.73 -6.75 -0.31
CA PRO A 88 -4.51 -7.70 0.77
C PRO A 88 -4.00 -6.99 2.03
N LEU A 89 -3.71 -7.75 3.08
CA LEU A 89 -3.12 -7.23 4.32
C LEU A 89 -1.63 -6.92 4.11
N ILE A 90 -1.35 -5.85 3.36
CA ILE A 90 -0.01 -5.33 3.07
C ILE A 90 0.12 -3.88 3.58
N PRO A 91 1.35 -3.36 3.81
CA PRO A 91 1.58 -2.01 4.31
C PRO A 91 0.89 -0.92 3.47
N GLU A 92 0.86 -1.09 2.14
CA GLU A 92 0.22 -0.18 1.20
C GLU A 92 -1.28 -0.01 1.46
N SER A 93 -1.94 -1.01 2.06
CA SER A 93 -3.34 -0.89 2.49
C SER A 93 -3.50 0.13 3.62
N VAL A 94 -2.57 0.17 4.59
CA VAL A 94 -2.55 1.16 5.67
C VAL A 94 -2.22 2.55 5.09
N ILE A 95 -1.21 2.62 4.23
CA ILE A 95 -0.79 3.86 3.56
C ILE A 95 -1.95 4.46 2.74
N ALA A 96 -2.68 3.63 1.98
CA ALA A 96 -3.85 4.06 1.22
C ALA A 96 -4.97 4.59 2.12
N THR A 97 -5.20 3.98 3.30
CA THR A 97 -6.16 4.51 4.29
C THR A 97 -5.76 5.90 4.76
N LEU A 98 -4.50 6.08 5.15
CA LEU A 98 -4.00 7.36 5.64
C LEU A 98 -4.03 8.43 4.54
N ALA A 99 -3.72 8.05 3.29
CA ALA A 99 -3.79 8.93 2.14
C ALA A 99 -5.23 9.38 1.84
N CYS A 100 -6.21 8.48 1.89
CA CYS A 100 -7.62 8.84 1.71
C CYS A 100 -8.09 9.79 2.82
N GLY A 101 -7.73 9.50 4.07
CA GLY A 101 -8.05 10.38 5.21
C GLY A 101 -7.44 11.78 5.08
N ARG A 102 -6.22 11.91 4.55
CA ARG A 102 -5.59 13.22 4.28
C ARG A 102 -6.32 14.05 3.23
N LEU A 103 -6.98 13.41 2.28
CA LEU A 103 -7.67 14.07 1.16
C LEU A 103 -9.15 14.29 1.43
N ASP A 104 -9.65 13.88 2.60
CA ASP A 104 -11.08 13.74 2.88
C ASP A 104 -11.81 12.91 1.81
N ALA A 105 -11.11 11.93 1.23
CA ALA A 105 -11.64 11.01 0.24
C ALA A 105 -12.26 9.78 0.92
N VAL A 106 -13.33 9.25 0.33
CA VAL A 106 -14.02 8.07 0.86
C VAL A 106 -13.30 6.80 0.42
N ARG A 107 -12.67 6.11 1.37
CA ARG A 107 -12.13 4.76 1.13
C ARG A 107 -13.27 3.75 1.05
N SER A 108 -13.43 3.11 -0.11
CA SER A 108 -14.36 2.00 -0.31
C SER A 108 -13.58 0.69 -0.40
N THR A 109 -13.55 -0.08 0.69
CA THR A 109 -12.80 -1.34 0.74
C THR A 109 -13.55 -2.48 0.03
N LEU A 110 -12.87 -3.16 -0.88
CA LEU A 110 -13.35 -4.35 -1.58
C LEU A 110 -12.59 -5.58 -1.04
N PRO A 111 -13.27 -6.57 -0.42
CA PRO A 111 -12.61 -7.77 0.09
C PRO A 111 -11.92 -8.57 -1.02
N VAL A 112 -10.71 -9.04 -0.73
CA VAL A 112 -9.87 -9.81 -1.68
C VAL A 112 -10.44 -11.20 -2.00
N GLY A 113 -11.36 -11.71 -1.17
CA GLY A 113 -12.03 -13.00 -1.38
C GLY A 113 -13.20 -12.98 -2.38
N LEU A 114 -13.56 -11.82 -2.94
CA LEU A 114 -14.69 -11.71 -3.86
C LEU A 114 -14.40 -12.36 -5.22
N ARG A 115 -15.46 -12.82 -5.89
CA ARG A 115 -15.42 -13.28 -7.28
C ARG A 115 -15.53 -12.09 -8.24
N ALA A 116 -15.17 -12.30 -9.51
CA ALA A 116 -15.12 -11.24 -10.52
C ALA A 116 -16.48 -10.53 -10.71
N HIS A 117 -17.58 -11.28 -10.69
CA HIS A 117 -18.92 -10.70 -10.85
C HIS A 117 -19.32 -9.86 -9.63
N GLU A 118 -19.01 -10.31 -8.41
CA GLU A 118 -19.29 -9.56 -7.18
C GLU A 118 -18.47 -8.27 -7.10
N LEU A 119 -17.22 -8.31 -7.58
CA LEU A 119 -16.39 -7.11 -7.72
C LEU A 119 -17.00 -6.14 -8.72
N ARG A 120 -17.34 -6.61 -9.93
CA ARG A 120 -17.97 -5.78 -10.96
C ARG A 120 -19.22 -5.08 -10.44
N ASP A 121 -20.11 -5.81 -9.78
CA ASP A 121 -21.38 -5.26 -9.32
C ASP A 121 -21.17 -4.17 -8.23
N ARG A 122 -20.17 -4.34 -7.35
CA ARG A 122 -19.77 -3.30 -6.38
C ARG A 122 -19.10 -2.11 -7.04
N LEU A 123 -18.19 -2.36 -7.99
CA LEU A 123 -17.48 -1.32 -8.75
C LEU A 123 -18.47 -0.45 -9.54
N ALA A 124 -19.50 -1.05 -10.14
CA ALA A 124 -20.54 -0.35 -10.88
C ALA A 124 -21.36 0.62 -10.01
N GLY A 125 -21.63 0.26 -8.75
CA GLY A 125 -22.40 1.10 -7.82
C GLY A 125 -21.61 2.19 -7.11
N MET A 126 -20.27 2.11 -7.09
CA MET A 126 -19.46 2.99 -6.23
C MET A 126 -18.98 4.27 -6.92
N ASP A 127 -19.00 4.35 -8.25
CA ASP A 127 -18.46 5.49 -9.00
C ASP A 127 -17.09 6.00 -8.49
N ALA A 128 -16.13 5.09 -8.34
CA ALA A 128 -14.80 5.51 -7.90
C ALA A 128 -13.98 6.06 -9.06
N LYS A 129 -13.14 7.05 -8.73
CA LYS A 129 -12.15 7.59 -9.66
C LYS A 129 -10.92 6.70 -9.77
N VAL A 130 -10.52 6.08 -8.67
CA VAL A 130 -9.31 5.27 -8.57
C VAL A 130 -9.63 3.95 -7.87
N LEU A 131 -9.05 2.86 -8.40
CA LEU A 131 -9.02 1.53 -7.78
C LEU A 131 -7.57 1.19 -7.45
N ILE A 132 -7.28 0.90 -6.19
CA ILE A 132 -5.97 0.44 -5.74
C ILE A 132 -6.02 -1.08 -5.54
N THR A 133 -5.11 -1.80 -6.17
CA THR A 133 -4.99 -3.26 -6.05
C THR A 133 -3.53 -3.72 -6.08
N ALA A 134 -3.28 -5.02 -5.97
CA ALA A 134 -1.94 -5.62 -6.07
C ALA A 134 -1.88 -6.57 -7.28
N ASP A 135 -0.67 -6.87 -7.75
CA ASP A 135 -0.43 -7.94 -8.72
C ASP A 135 -0.87 -9.30 -8.17
N GLY A 136 -0.58 -9.56 -6.89
CA GLY A 136 -0.98 -10.74 -6.15
C GLY A 136 -0.71 -10.63 -4.64
N GLU A 137 -1.00 -11.71 -3.94
CA GLU A 137 -0.72 -11.90 -2.51
C GLU A 137 -0.17 -13.30 -2.24
N TRP A 138 0.46 -13.49 -1.08
CA TRP A 138 0.69 -14.81 -0.52
C TRP A 138 -0.44 -15.13 0.45
N ARG A 139 -1.06 -16.30 0.30
CA ARG A 139 -2.14 -16.75 1.18
C ARG A 139 -2.04 -18.25 1.42
N CYS A 140 -1.85 -18.63 2.68
CA CYS A 140 -1.72 -20.02 3.12
C CYS A 140 -0.59 -20.77 2.36
N GLY A 141 0.57 -20.14 2.23
CA GLY A 141 1.76 -20.69 1.57
C GLY A 141 1.73 -20.61 0.05
N GLU A 142 0.61 -20.19 -0.55
CA GLU A 142 0.43 -20.21 -1.99
C GLU A 142 0.30 -18.79 -2.58
N PRO A 143 0.95 -18.52 -3.72
CA PRO A 143 0.82 -17.23 -4.41
C PRO A 143 -0.52 -17.16 -5.14
N GLN A 144 -1.29 -16.11 -4.85
CA GLN A 144 -2.60 -15.83 -5.44
C GLN A 144 -2.54 -14.57 -6.29
N SER A 145 -2.92 -14.68 -7.57
CA SER A 145 -2.95 -13.54 -8.49
C SER A 145 -4.24 -12.72 -8.32
N LEU A 146 -4.10 -11.42 -8.07
CA LEU A 146 -5.25 -10.53 -7.85
C LEU A 146 -5.58 -9.69 -9.08
N LYS A 147 -4.58 -9.26 -9.85
CA LYS A 147 -4.78 -8.41 -11.03
C LYS A 147 -5.70 -9.04 -12.11
N PRO A 148 -5.60 -10.34 -12.45
CA PRO A 148 -6.51 -10.95 -13.43
C PRO A 148 -7.98 -10.94 -13.01
N LEU A 149 -8.25 -10.93 -11.70
CA LEU A 149 -9.60 -10.83 -11.17
C LEU A 149 -10.18 -9.43 -11.41
N ILE A 150 -9.38 -8.38 -11.16
CA ILE A 150 -9.74 -6.99 -11.44
C ILE A 150 -9.97 -6.76 -12.93
N ASP A 151 -9.12 -7.31 -13.79
CA ASP A 151 -9.29 -7.18 -15.24
C ASP A 151 -10.60 -7.79 -15.73
N ARG A 152 -10.97 -8.97 -15.21
CA ARG A 152 -12.27 -9.58 -15.51
C ARG A 152 -13.45 -8.78 -14.95
N ALA A 153 -13.30 -8.19 -13.77
CA ALA A 153 -14.34 -7.36 -13.17
C ALA A 153 -14.57 -6.05 -13.94
N LEU A 154 -13.52 -5.49 -14.53
CA LEU A 154 -13.59 -4.26 -15.33
C LEU A 154 -13.93 -4.50 -16.80
N ALA A 155 -13.89 -5.76 -17.28
CA ALA A 155 -14.22 -6.10 -18.65
C ALA A 155 -15.68 -5.70 -18.99
N GLY A 156 -15.84 -4.87 -20.03
CA GLY A 156 -17.15 -4.37 -20.46
C GLY A 156 -17.73 -3.24 -19.61
N SER A 157 -16.99 -2.69 -18.64
CA SER A 157 -17.43 -1.51 -17.91
C SER A 157 -17.27 -0.24 -18.76
N THR A 158 -18.30 0.61 -18.75
CA THR A 158 -18.27 1.93 -19.41
C THR A 158 -17.56 3.00 -18.60
N ARG A 159 -17.45 2.81 -17.28
CA ARG A 159 -16.78 3.73 -16.37
C ARG A 159 -15.67 2.99 -15.64
N ILE A 160 -14.47 3.16 -16.16
CA ILE A 160 -13.29 2.44 -15.70
C ILE A 160 -12.43 3.41 -14.87
N PRO A 161 -12.23 3.16 -13.56
CA PRO A 161 -11.31 3.96 -12.76
C PRO A 161 -9.86 3.79 -13.25
N LYS A 162 -8.99 4.73 -12.90
CA LYS A 162 -7.54 4.48 -12.97
C LYS A 162 -7.20 3.37 -11.97
N VAL A 163 -6.37 2.40 -12.37
CA VAL A 163 -6.02 1.25 -11.53
C VAL A 163 -4.58 1.39 -11.08
N LEU A 164 -4.37 1.60 -9.79
CA LEU A 164 -3.06 1.59 -9.16
C LEU A 164 -2.71 0.17 -8.72
N VAL A 165 -1.63 -0.39 -9.27
CA VAL A 165 -1.18 -1.76 -8.99
C VAL A 165 0.05 -1.71 -8.09
N VAL A 166 -0.01 -2.37 -6.94
CA VAL A 166 1.12 -2.62 -6.05
C VAL A 166 1.85 -3.87 -6.54
N HIS A 167 3.18 -3.76 -6.67
CA HIS A 167 4.03 -4.85 -7.13
C HIS A 167 4.49 -5.69 -5.94
N ARG A 168 3.93 -6.90 -5.78
CA ARG A 168 4.17 -7.78 -4.64
C ARG A 168 4.78 -9.11 -5.04
N LEU A 169 4.29 -9.77 -6.09
CA LEU A 169 4.76 -11.11 -6.47
C LEU A 169 5.87 -11.13 -7.52
N ALA A 170 6.21 -9.98 -8.12
CA ALA A 170 7.20 -9.88 -9.18
C ALA A 170 6.93 -10.82 -10.38
N ARG A 171 5.65 -11.01 -10.70
CA ARG A 171 5.19 -11.86 -11.80
C ARG A 171 4.68 -11.02 -12.96
N PRO A 172 4.76 -11.53 -14.20
CA PRO A 172 4.11 -10.91 -15.33
C PRO A 172 2.60 -10.73 -15.05
N VAL A 173 2.12 -9.50 -15.20
CA VAL A 173 0.71 -9.16 -15.09
C VAL A 173 0.20 -8.58 -16.40
N SER A 174 -1.03 -8.92 -16.77
CA SER A 174 -1.72 -8.27 -17.87
C SER A 174 -1.89 -6.78 -17.58
N TRP A 175 -1.62 -5.96 -18.60
CA TRP A 175 -1.57 -4.51 -18.46
C TRP A 175 -2.43 -3.83 -19.54
N THR A 176 -3.23 -2.84 -19.13
CA THR A 176 -4.00 -1.99 -20.03
C THR A 176 -3.42 -0.57 -20.03
N PRO A 177 -2.77 -0.14 -21.14
CA PRO A 177 -2.16 1.19 -21.25
C PRO A 177 -3.15 2.31 -20.93
N GLY A 178 -2.69 3.32 -20.20
CA GLY A 178 -3.49 4.49 -19.82
C GLY A 178 -4.50 4.25 -18.69
N ARG A 179 -4.87 3.00 -18.40
CA ARG A 179 -5.73 2.65 -17.25
C ARG A 179 -4.90 2.21 -16.05
N ASP A 180 -4.00 1.25 -16.28
CA ASP A 180 -3.17 0.65 -15.23
C ASP A 180 -1.91 1.48 -15.02
N LEU A 181 -1.57 1.71 -13.75
CA LEU A 181 -0.43 2.50 -13.30
C LEU A 181 0.25 1.79 -12.13
N TRP A 182 1.58 1.79 -12.09
CA TRP A 182 2.31 1.22 -10.96
C TRP A 182 2.27 2.15 -9.75
N TRP A 183 1.89 1.62 -8.59
CA TRP A 183 1.84 2.35 -7.32
C TRP A 183 3.15 3.06 -7.00
N HIS A 184 4.26 2.33 -7.05
CA HIS A 184 5.58 2.84 -6.69
C HIS A 184 6.05 3.97 -7.63
N GLU A 185 5.75 3.87 -8.92
CA GLU A 185 6.04 4.93 -9.90
C GLU A 185 5.24 6.20 -9.60
N GLN A 186 3.95 6.06 -9.26
CA GLN A 186 3.13 7.23 -8.93
C GLN A 186 3.59 7.91 -7.63
N LEU A 187 4.00 7.15 -6.62
CA LEU A 187 4.58 7.68 -5.39
C LEU A 187 5.94 8.34 -5.61
N ALA A 188 6.75 7.84 -6.55
CA ALA A 188 8.04 8.43 -6.90
C ALA A 188 7.85 9.74 -7.70
N ALA A 189 6.95 9.74 -8.68
CA ALA A 189 6.63 10.92 -9.46
C ALA A 189 6.06 12.04 -8.58
N ALA A 190 5.22 11.70 -7.59
CA ALA A 190 4.69 12.69 -6.65
C ALA A 190 5.76 13.34 -5.74
N LEU A 191 6.88 12.66 -5.50
CA LEU A 191 8.00 13.21 -4.73
C LEU A 191 8.81 14.21 -5.56
N ALA A 192 8.97 13.97 -6.86
CA ALA A 192 9.71 14.85 -7.76
C ALA A 192 9.02 16.22 -7.96
N ASP A 193 7.70 16.28 -7.76
CA ASP A 193 6.89 17.48 -7.92
C ASP A 193 6.63 18.23 -6.59
N ALA A 194 7.19 17.74 -5.47
CA ALA A 194 7.08 18.44 -4.19
C ALA A 194 8.03 19.66 -4.20
N PRO A 195 7.52 20.88 -3.89
CA PRO A 195 8.32 22.11 -3.90
C PRO A 195 9.40 22.14 -2.82
#